data_AF-A0A812JRG0-F1
#
_entry.id   AF-A0A812JRG0-F1
#
_cell.length_a   1.000
_cell.length_b   1.000
_cell.length_c   1.000
_cell.angle_alpha   90.00
_cell.angle_beta   90.00
_cell.angle_gamma   90.00
#
_symmetry.space_group_name_H-M   'P 1'
#
loop_
_entity.id
_entity.type
_entity.pdbx_description
1 polymer ?
#
loop_
_entity_poly.entity_id
_entity_poly.type
_entity_poly.pdbx_seq_one_letter_code
_entity_poly.pdbx_strand_id
1 'polypeptide(L)'
;MSEVTVKNDLQAALEIRAGEAWQVLYPDGQVNLEVESGSRVTLRLREAPEIAGRSVQTQTDVLCASCDFGAFGGQAKQWLEARAREIDEEAKRREELQTQMNREARQEANTTGLFDNCFYLLLFLHLPIIILVLLAVAPFDGDEFLTTFDRTCALFVCCYLGACVPVLASPSHWIVKAPGYERWWSGVAWLVGCLALLCVVWMSVSDIISGWWYTLLILWPCPCCVFVYRCYHRHNKSMSPGESARELDILESRDREALVYWQQKVRSRTIVFHGSVIAESGRPCVASWPGKYEGAWDALVRSSRERETSAAVVFLPEGTPSFGRHARIPASENISGRCWCIPLYGEQKPWGCLWWKQWMANVRIAHACGAPLEVYYFENSVGAGKVASFATAGAEHLRRDEINSRMQEFKESESFQAAIKAGVGKLSRKTGRDSSSQYSRELRRLFLAWLPPDDREFILASEGLGNSQKAEVAWLDMKGYPYIEVDVSKWLKGDHMVPIPSAETSHQDLRNLEIVPMPKAYGQRDSEAPDLPGAVS
;
A
#
# COMPACT_ATOMS: atom_id res chain seq x y z
N MET A 1 -41.99 -22.52 -37.40
CA MET A 1 -40.88 -22.06 -36.55
C MET A 1 -39.69 -22.93 -36.85
N SER A 2 -38.51 -22.34 -36.89
CA SER A 2 -37.25 -23.06 -37.10
C SER A 2 -36.38 -22.87 -35.88
N GLU A 3 -35.75 -23.96 -35.43
CA GLU A 3 -34.81 -23.94 -34.32
C GLU A 3 -33.46 -23.43 -34.83
N VAL A 4 -32.93 -22.39 -34.18
CA VAL A 4 -31.61 -21.83 -34.49
C VAL A 4 -30.77 -21.88 -33.22
N THR A 5 -29.61 -22.51 -33.29
CA THR A 5 -28.65 -22.57 -32.18
C THR A 5 -27.71 -21.38 -32.28
N VAL A 6 -27.69 -20.50 -31.27
CA VAL A 6 -26.69 -19.43 -31.17
C VAL A 6 -25.59 -19.83 -30.19
N LYS A 7 -24.35 -19.83 -30.66
CA LYS A 7 -23.15 -20.14 -29.87
C LYS A 7 -22.36 -18.88 -29.54
N ASN A 8 -22.03 -18.69 -28.26
CA ASN A 8 -21.10 -17.65 -27.83
C ASN A 8 -19.67 -18.19 -27.86
N ASP A 9 -18.96 -17.89 -28.95
CA ASP A 9 -17.55 -18.18 -29.15
C ASP A 9 -16.63 -17.02 -28.73
N LEU A 10 -17.18 -15.99 -28.06
CA LEU A 10 -16.43 -14.85 -27.52
C LEU A 10 -16.20 -15.02 -26.02
N GLN A 11 -15.08 -14.47 -25.52
CA GLN A 11 -14.74 -14.45 -24.10
C GLN A 11 -15.43 -13.28 -23.36
N ALA A 12 -16.73 -13.12 -23.58
CA ALA A 12 -17.58 -12.06 -23.02
C ALA A 12 -18.99 -12.56 -22.73
N ALA A 13 -19.70 -11.91 -21.81
CA ALA A 13 -21.14 -12.11 -21.67
C ALA A 13 -21.88 -11.36 -22.79
N LEU A 14 -22.78 -12.08 -23.46
CA LEU A 14 -23.64 -11.56 -24.53
C LEU A 14 -25.08 -11.48 -24.06
N GLU A 15 -25.86 -10.58 -24.67
CA GLU A 15 -27.31 -10.59 -24.59
C GLU A 15 -27.87 -10.90 -25.97
N ILE A 16 -28.81 -11.85 -26.04
CA ILE A 16 -29.43 -12.32 -27.28
C ILE A 16 -30.94 -12.15 -27.18
N ARG A 17 -31.57 -11.75 -28.28
CA ARG A 17 -33.00 -11.56 -28.38
C ARG A 17 -33.53 -12.12 -29.71
N ALA A 18 -34.44 -13.09 -29.62
CA ALA A 18 -35.24 -13.62 -30.72
C ALA A 18 -36.75 -13.31 -30.58
N GLY A 19 -37.16 -12.65 -29.50
CA GLY A 19 -38.55 -12.23 -29.21
C GLY A 19 -38.59 -10.97 -28.35
N GLU A 20 -39.46 -10.92 -27.34
CA GLU A 20 -39.60 -9.73 -26.48
C GLU A 20 -38.49 -9.60 -25.42
N ALA A 21 -37.98 -10.72 -24.90
CA ALA A 21 -37.02 -10.74 -23.80
C ALA A 21 -35.57 -10.96 -24.25
N TRP A 22 -34.64 -10.31 -23.55
CA TRP A 22 -33.20 -10.57 -23.68
C TRP A 22 -32.80 -11.77 -22.81
N GLN A 23 -31.99 -12.67 -23.36
CA GLN A 23 -31.38 -13.79 -22.64
C GLN A 23 -29.87 -13.61 -22.60
N VAL A 24 -29.24 -13.98 -21.48
CA VAL A 24 -27.79 -13.86 -21.30
C VAL A 24 -27.10 -15.14 -21.77
N LEU A 25 -26.09 -14.99 -22.63
CA LEU A 25 -25.25 -16.08 -23.08
C LEU A 25 -23.80 -15.86 -22.63
N TYR A 26 -23.31 -16.69 -21.72
CA TYR A 26 -21.94 -16.63 -21.21
C TYR A 26 -20.94 -17.36 -22.12
N PRO A 27 -19.61 -17.19 -21.91
CA PRO A 27 -18.58 -17.79 -22.75
C PRO A 27 -18.73 -19.32 -22.93
N ASP A 28 -18.55 -19.76 -24.18
CA ASP A 28 -18.78 -21.12 -24.68
C ASP A 28 -20.20 -21.68 -24.45
N GLY A 29 -21.14 -20.83 -24.05
CA GLY A 29 -22.55 -21.18 -23.95
C GLY A 29 -23.20 -21.27 -25.32
N GLN A 30 -24.30 -22.02 -25.38
CA GLN A 30 -25.18 -22.03 -26.54
C GLN A 30 -26.65 -21.97 -26.10
N VAL A 31 -27.50 -21.40 -26.94
CA VAL A 31 -28.94 -21.34 -26.71
C VAL A 31 -29.68 -21.69 -28.00
N ASN A 32 -30.69 -22.55 -27.88
CA ASN A 32 -31.57 -22.88 -29.00
C ASN A 32 -32.75 -21.91 -28.95
N LEU A 33 -33.00 -21.23 -30.06
CA LEU A 33 -34.05 -20.23 -30.20
C LEU A 33 -35.05 -20.72 -31.24
N GLU A 34 -36.33 -20.71 -30.87
CA GLU A 34 -37.41 -20.88 -31.84
C GLU A 34 -37.65 -19.53 -32.52
N VAL A 35 -37.33 -19.45 -33.81
CA VAL A 35 -37.44 -18.22 -34.59
C VAL A 35 -38.48 -18.43 -35.68
N GLU A 36 -39.40 -17.48 -35.84
CA GLU A 36 -40.31 -17.45 -36.99
C GLU A 36 -39.49 -17.25 -38.27
N SER A 37 -39.86 -17.93 -39.35
CA SER A 37 -39.12 -17.85 -40.61
C SER A 37 -39.06 -16.40 -41.10
N GLY A 38 -37.85 -15.85 -41.19
CA GLY A 38 -37.59 -14.45 -41.56
C GLY A 38 -37.43 -13.47 -40.39
N SER A 39 -37.67 -13.90 -39.15
CA SER A 39 -37.40 -13.10 -37.95
C SER A 39 -35.88 -12.95 -37.72
N ARG A 40 -35.49 -11.81 -37.17
CA ARG A 40 -34.08 -11.44 -36.96
C ARG A 40 -33.66 -11.75 -35.53
N VAL A 41 -32.56 -12.48 -35.37
CA VAL A 41 -31.89 -12.63 -34.09
C VAL A 41 -30.98 -11.43 -33.88
N THR A 42 -31.16 -10.73 -32.76
CA THR A 42 -30.28 -9.62 -32.36
C THR A 42 -29.38 -10.09 -31.23
N LEU A 43 -28.11 -9.69 -31.25
CA LEU A 43 -27.25 -9.77 -30.07
C LEU A 43 -26.55 -8.45 -29.78
N ARG A 44 -26.04 -8.32 -28.56
CA ARG A 44 -25.13 -7.25 -28.15
C ARG A 44 -24.17 -7.69 -27.06
N LEU A 45 -23.07 -6.97 -26.91
CA LEU A 45 -22.20 -7.14 -25.75
C LEU A 45 -22.91 -6.62 -24.50
N ARG A 46 -22.86 -7.38 -23.41
CA ARG A 46 -23.53 -7.00 -22.16
C ARG A 46 -22.84 -5.83 -21.45
N GLU A 47 -21.53 -5.68 -21.62
CA GLU A 47 -20.77 -4.56 -21.04
C GLU A 47 -20.71 -3.33 -21.93
N ALA A 48 -21.05 -3.47 -23.22
CA ALA A 48 -21.02 -2.43 -24.23
C ALA A 48 -22.24 -2.59 -25.15
N PRO A 49 -23.48 -2.28 -24.68
CA PRO A 49 -24.72 -2.52 -25.41
C PRO A 49 -24.80 -1.85 -26.79
N GLU A 50 -24.00 -0.81 -27.01
CA GLU A 50 -23.80 -0.12 -28.28
C GLU A 50 -23.13 -1.00 -29.35
N ILE A 51 -22.36 -2.02 -28.95
CA ILE A 51 -21.79 -3.02 -29.84
C ILE A 51 -22.84 -4.13 -30.01
N ALA A 52 -23.64 -4.00 -31.08
CA ALA A 52 -24.75 -4.88 -31.38
C ALA A 52 -24.72 -5.39 -32.83
N GLY A 53 -25.28 -6.57 -33.05
CA GLY A 53 -25.35 -7.23 -34.35
C GLY A 53 -26.73 -7.83 -34.59
N ARG A 54 -27.04 -8.05 -35.86
CA ARG A 54 -28.27 -8.74 -36.28
C ARG A 54 -27.91 -9.78 -37.32
N SER A 55 -28.54 -10.94 -37.23
CA SER A 55 -28.46 -11.99 -38.23
C SER A 55 -29.86 -12.28 -38.77
N VAL A 56 -29.96 -12.44 -40.09
CA VAL A 56 -31.13 -13.04 -40.73
C VAL A 56 -30.81 -14.51 -40.85
N GLN A 57 -31.72 -15.36 -40.40
CA GLN A 57 -31.54 -16.81 -40.45
C GLN A 57 -31.09 -17.26 -41.85
N THR A 58 -29.85 -17.74 -41.93
CA THR A 58 -29.31 -18.46 -43.08
C THR A 58 -29.72 -19.93 -42.99
N GLN A 59 -29.53 -20.71 -44.05
CA GLN A 59 -29.84 -22.16 -44.09
C GLN A 59 -29.05 -23.01 -43.05
N THR A 60 -28.20 -22.38 -42.23
CA THR A 60 -27.35 -23.01 -41.23
C THR A 60 -28.05 -23.04 -39.87
N ASP A 61 -28.11 -24.22 -39.25
CA ASP A 61 -28.76 -24.43 -37.94
C ASP A 61 -28.00 -23.81 -36.76
N VAL A 62 -26.73 -23.40 -36.97
CA VAL A 62 -25.85 -22.84 -35.93
C VAL A 62 -25.31 -21.48 -36.34
N LEU A 63 -25.52 -20.48 -35.48
CA LEU A 63 -24.97 -19.12 -35.60
C LEU A 63 -23.89 -18.90 -34.52
N CYS A 64 -22.67 -18.58 -34.92
CA CYS A 64 -21.57 -18.17 -34.06
C CYS A 64 -21.57 -16.65 -33.90
N ALA A 65 -21.51 -16.19 -32.65
CA ALA A 65 -21.51 -14.77 -32.31
C ALA A 65 -20.40 -13.98 -33.03
N SER A 66 -19.23 -14.57 -33.24
CA SER A 66 -18.09 -13.87 -33.83
C SER A 66 -18.10 -13.72 -35.36
N CYS A 67 -18.95 -14.43 -36.10
CA CYS A 67 -18.99 -14.35 -37.58
C CYS A 67 -20.37 -14.10 -38.18
N ASP A 68 -21.47 -14.50 -37.54
CA ASP A 68 -22.77 -14.56 -38.22
C ASP A 68 -23.67 -13.33 -38.00
N PHE A 69 -23.16 -12.30 -37.33
CA PHE A 69 -23.93 -11.11 -36.94
C PHE A 69 -23.37 -9.79 -37.50
N GLY A 70 -22.85 -9.83 -38.73
CA GLY A 70 -22.33 -8.67 -39.44
C GLY A 70 -21.10 -8.07 -38.77
N ALA A 71 -21.09 -6.74 -38.58
CA ALA A 71 -19.94 -6.03 -38.00
C ALA A 71 -19.70 -6.35 -36.51
N PHE A 72 -20.68 -6.94 -35.81
CA PHE A 72 -20.61 -7.20 -34.37
C PHE A 72 -19.36 -8.00 -33.99
N GLY A 73 -19.08 -9.11 -34.68
CA GLY A 73 -17.97 -9.98 -34.32
C GLY A 73 -16.61 -9.27 -34.37
N GLY A 74 -16.41 -8.42 -35.38
CA GLY A 74 -15.20 -7.60 -35.50
C GLY A 74 -15.10 -6.53 -34.41
N GLN A 75 -16.19 -5.79 -34.15
CA GLN A 75 -16.23 -4.76 -33.11
C GLN A 75 -16.05 -5.36 -31.70
N ALA A 76 -16.70 -6.48 -31.42
CA ALA A 76 -16.59 -7.17 -30.14
C ALA A 76 -15.18 -7.71 -29.88
N LYS A 77 -14.51 -8.26 -30.90
CA LYS A 77 -13.09 -8.66 -30.80
C LYS A 77 -12.18 -7.46 -30.52
N GLN A 78 -12.34 -6.36 -31.26
CA GLN A 78 -11.56 -5.13 -31.04
C GLN A 78 -11.76 -4.58 -29.62
N TRP A 79 -12.99 -4.59 -29.12
CA TRP A 79 -13.31 -4.17 -27.76
C TRP A 79 -12.66 -5.08 -26.70
N LEU A 80 -12.72 -6.41 -26.89
CA LEU A 80 -12.09 -7.38 -26.00
C LEU A 80 -10.56 -7.23 -25.98
N GLU A 81 -9.93 -7.04 -27.13
CA GLU A 81 -8.49 -6.79 -27.24
C GLU A 81 -8.09 -5.48 -26.57
N ALA A 82 -8.87 -4.40 -26.76
CA ALA A 82 -8.64 -3.13 -26.08
C ALA A 82 -8.74 -3.27 -24.55
N ARG A 83 -9.75 -3.99 -24.06
CA ARG A 83 -9.90 -4.25 -22.63
C ARG A 83 -8.79 -5.15 -22.07
N ALA A 84 -8.34 -6.14 -22.83
CA ALA A 84 -7.21 -6.99 -22.45
C ALA A 84 -5.92 -6.17 -22.30
N ARG A 85 -5.64 -5.26 -23.25
CA ARG A 85 -4.50 -4.33 -23.15
C ARG A 85 -4.58 -3.45 -21.90
N GLU A 86 -5.74 -2.86 -21.63
CA GLU A 86 -5.93 -2.02 -20.43
C GLU A 86 -5.69 -2.79 -19.13
N ILE A 87 -6.16 -4.04 -19.06
CA ILE A 87 -5.97 -4.93 -17.91
C ILE A 87 -4.48 -5.28 -17.74
N ASP A 88 -3.79 -5.62 -18.84
CA ASP A 88 -2.38 -6.00 -18.78
C ASP A 88 -1.48 -4.79 -18.45
N GLU A 89 -1.80 -3.58 -18.94
CA GLU A 89 -1.16 -2.33 -18.53
C GLU A 89 -1.30 -2.07 -17.02
N GLU A 90 -2.52 -2.20 -16.49
CA GLU A 90 -2.80 -2.00 -15.07
C GLU A 90 -2.13 -3.06 -14.19
N ALA A 91 -2.10 -4.31 -14.64
CA ALA A 91 -1.38 -5.38 -13.97
C ALA A 91 0.12 -5.11 -13.91
N LYS A 92 0.72 -4.69 -15.04
CA LYS A 92 2.13 -4.30 -15.11
C LYS A 92 2.44 -3.13 -14.17
N ARG A 93 1.60 -2.11 -14.14
CA ARG A 93 1.72 -0.96 -13.22
C ARG A 93 1.74 -1.40 -11.76
N ARG A 94 0.83 -2.29 -11.35
CA ARG A 94 0.80 -2.83 -9.98
C ARG A 94 2.04 -3.66 -9.65
N GLU A 95 2.52 -4.46 -10.60
CA GLU A 95 3.76 -5.23 -10.43
C GLU A 95 4.99 -4.31 -10.27
N GLU A 96 5.07 -3.24 -11.06
CA GLU A 96 6.12 -2.23 -10.97
C GLU A 96 6.10 -1.51 -9.61
N LEU A 97 4.92 -1.07 -9.15
CA LEU A 97 4.75 -0.46 -7.83
C LEU A 97 5.13 -1.42 -6.70
N GLN A 98 4.68 -2.67 -6.76
CA GLN A 98 5.02 -3.68 -5.78
C GLN A 98 6.54 -3.95 -5.77
N THR A 99 7.16 -3.99 -6.95
CA THR A 99 8.61 -4.17 -7.11
C THR A 99 9.37 -2.99 -6.53
N GLN A 100 8.93 -1.76 -6.80
CA GLN A 100 9.53 -0.55 -6.24
C GLN A 100 9.45 -0.57 -4.70
N MET A 101 8.27 -0.84 -4.14
CA MET A 101 8.08 -0.95 -2.69
C MET A 101 8.98 -2.04 -2.08
N ASN A 102 9.13 -3.18 -2.75
CA ASN A 102 10.02 -4.25 -2.30
C ASN A 102 11.50 -3.85 -2.35
N ARG A 103 11.92 -3.06 -3.36
CA ARG A 103 13.28 -2.54 -3.45
C ARG A 103 13.57 -1.55 -2.33
N GLU A 104 12.66 -0.60 -2.09
CA GLU A 104 12.78 0.38 -1.00
C GLU A 104 12.81 -0.32 0.37
N ALA A 105 11.93 -1.31 0.60
CA ALA A 105 11.91 -2.08 1.84
C ALA A 105 13.23 -2.84 2.06
N ARG A 106 13.81 -3.44 1.02
CA ARG A 106 15.12 -4.12 1.10
C ARG A 106 16.26 -3.14 1.34
N GLN A 107 16.23 -1.96 0.71
CA GLN A 107 17.23 -0.93 0.94
C GLN A 107 17.21 -0.45 2.40
N GLU A 108 16.02 -0.19 2.96
CA GLU A 108 15.88 0.21 4.36
C GLU A 108 16.35 -0.91 5.32
N ALA A 109 15.98 -2.16 5.06
CA ALA A 109 16.45 -3.31 5.82
C ALA A 109 17.99 -3.42 5.81
N ASN A 110 18.61 -3.28 4.63
CA ASN A 110 20.06 -3.34 4.48
C ASN A 110 20.77 -2.18 5.19
N THR A 111 20.23 -0.96 5.12
CA THR A 111 20.82 0.19 5.83
C THR A 111 20.78 0.02 7.34
N THR A 112 19.72 -0.59 7.88
CA THR A 112 19.61 -0.85 9.33
C THR A 112 20.62 -1.91 9.78
N GLY A 113 20.80 -3.00 9.00
CA GLY A 113 21.81 -4.01 9.30
C GLY A 113 23.26 -3.48 9.21
N LEU A 114 23.52 -2.52 8.32
CA LEU A 114 24.81 -1.83 8.27
C LEU A 114 25.08 -1.01 9.53
N PHE A 115 24.08 -0.33 10.09
CA PHE A 115 24.23 0.44 11.33
C PHE A 115 24.59 -0.46 12.52
N ASP A 116 23.96 -1.63 12.64
CA ASP A 116 24.29 -2.59 13.69
C ASP A 116 25.75 -3.04 13.54
N ASN A 117 26.17 -3.43 12.33
CA ASN A 117 27.56 -3.82 12.06
C ASN A 117 28.57 -2.69 12.29
N CYS A 118 28.24 -1.46 11.91
CA CYS A 118 29.09 -0.28 12.15
C CYS A 118 29.17 0.07 13.63
N PHE A 119 28.08 -0.06 14.39
CA PHE A 119 28.10 0.12 15.85
C PHE A 119 29.04 -0.89 16.51
N TYR A 120 29.00 -2.16 16.08
CA TYR A 120 29.96 -3.16 16.55
C TYR A 120 31.38 -2.81 16.12
N LEU A 121 31.62 -2.41 14.86
CA LEU A 121 32.94 -2.00 14.40
C LEU A 121 33.50 -0.80 15.19
N LEU A 122 32.67 0.20 15.47
CA LEU A 122 33.02 1.36 16.28
C LEU A 122 33.34 0.96 17.72
N LEU A 123 32.55 0.06 18.32
CA LEU A 123 32.84 -0.48 19.64
C LEU A 123 34.18 -1.23 19.66
N PHE A 124 34.45 -2.06 18.64
CA PHE A 124 35.70 -2.82 18.53
C PHE A 124 36.91 -1.97 18.14
N LEU A 125 36.73 -0.83 17.46
CA LEU A 125 37.83 0.05 17.03
C LEU A 125 38.14 1.15 18.06
N HIS A 126 37.13 1.73 18.69
CA HIS A 126 37.31 2.87 19.61
C HIS A 126 37.59 2.46 21.05
N LEU A 127 37.01 1.36 21.54
CA LEU A 127 37.31 0.89 22.90
C LEU A 127 38.83 0.67 23.10
N PRO A 128 39.57 0.11 22.13
CA PRO A 128 41.02 0.02 22.23
C PRO A 128 41.78 1.33 22.18
N ILE A 129 41.34 2.28 21.35
CA ILE A 129 41.95 3.61 21.29
C ILE A 129 41.79 4.31 22.64
N ILE A 130 40.60 4.20 23.25
CA ILE A 130 40.34 4.71 24.58
C ILE A 130 41.26 4.05 25.61
N ILE A 131 41.44 2.72 25.56
CA ILE A 131 42.37 2.00 26.44
C ILE A 131 43.82 2.48 26.23
N LEU A 132 44.28 2.65 24.99
CA LEU A 132 45.62 3.16 24.67
C LEU A 132 45.84 4.58 25.19
N VAL A 133 44.84 5.46 25.08
CA VAL A 133 44.91 6.83 25.62
C VAL A 133 44.94 6.80 27.15
N LEU A 134 44.12 5.97 27.79
CA LEU A 134 44.13 5.81 29.25
C LEU A 134 45.48 5.29 29.75
N LEU A 135 46.13 4.39 29.01
CA LEU A 135 47.47 3.91 29.32
C LEU A 135 48.55 4.98 29.08
N ALA A 136 48.40 5.82 28.06
CA ALA A 136 49.34 6.91 27.77
C ALA A 136 49.31 8.04 28.82
N VAL A 137 48.19 8.23 29.51
CA VAL A 137 48.00 9.28 30.53
C VAL A 137 48.35 8.79 31.95
N ALA A 138 48.48 7.48 32.14
CA ALA A 138 48.84 6.92 33.44
C ALA A 138 50.30 7.26 33.80
N PRO A 139 50.58 7.65 35.06
CA PRO A 139 51.90 8.07 35.51
C PRO A 139 52.79 6.85 35.73
N PHE A 140 53.49 6.42 34.69
CA PHE A 140 54.49 5.35 34.75
C PHE A 140 55.90 5.95 34.67
N ASP A 141 56.87 5.36 35.38
CA ASP A 141 58.28 5.67 35.19
C ASP A 141 58.76 5.17 33.80
N GLY A 142 59.64 5.92 33.13
CA GLY A 142 59.85 5.84 31.68
C GLY A 142 60.19 4.47 31.09
N ASP A 143 60.92 3.63 31.84
CA ASP A 143 61.29 2.27 31.39
C ASP A 143 60.14 1.25 31.55
N GLU A 144 59.26 1.47 32.53
CA GLU A 144 58.06 0.66 32.77
C GLU A 144 56.94 1.02 31.78
N PHE A 145 56.90 2.28 31.34
CA PHE A 145 55.97 2.73 30.31
C PHE A 145 56.20 2.03 28.98
N LEU A 146 57.44 2.00 28.48
CA LEU A 146 57.78 1.42 27.17
C LEU A 146 57.50 -0.08 27.12
N THR A 147 57.84 -0.81 28.19
CA THR A 147 57.57 -2.25 28.27
C THR A 147 56.08 -2.56 28.39
N THR A 148 55.32 -1.76 29.16
CA THR A 148 53.86 -1.91 29.28
C THR A 148 53.16 -1.53 27.97
N PHE A 149 53.63 -0.51 27.28
CA PHE A 149 53.10 -0.05 26.00
C PHE A 149 53.30 -1.08 24.88
N ASP A 150 54.51 -1.63 24.73
CA ASP A 150 54.79 -2.66 23.72
C ASP A 150 53.97 -3.93 23.96
N ARG A 151 53.83 -4.36 25.22
CA ARG A 151 53.01 -5.52 25.60
C ARG A 151 51.52 -5.30 25.34
N THR A 152 51.02 -4.09 25.62
CA THR A 152 49.62 -3.73 25.35
C THR A 152 49.37 -3.66 23.84
N CYS A 153 50.28 -3.06 23.06
CA CYS A 153 50.19 -2.99 21.61
C CYS A 153 50.21 -4.39 20.97
N ALA A 154 51.12 -5.26 21.42
CA ALA A 154 51.18 -6.65 20.95
C ALA A 154 49.91 -7.43 21.28
N LEU A 155 49.38 -7.30 22.51
CA LEU A 155 48.10 -7.91 22.89
C LEU A 155 46.98 -7.39 21.99
N PHE A 156 46.95 -6.08 21.75
CA PHE A 156 45.89 -5.46 21.01
C PHE A 156 45.87 -5.94 19.55
N VAL A 157 47.03 -6.03 18.91
CA VAL A 157 47.17 -6.63 17.58
C VAL A 157 46.71 -8.09 17.59
N CYS A 158 47.07 -8.87 18.60
CA CYS A 158 46.62 -10.26 18.75
C CYS A 158 45.09 -10.39 18.92
N CYS A 159 44.48 -9.55 19.75
CA CYS A 159 43.04 -9.52 19.97
C CYS A 159 42.29 -9.01 18.73
N TYR A 160 42.80 -7.98 18.08
CA TYR A 160 42.25 -7.42 16.85
C TYR A 160 42.31 -8.43 15.70
N LEU A 161 43.44 -9.10 15.50
CA LEU A 161 43.56 -10.16 14.49
C LEU A 161 42.64 -11.35 14.83
N GLY A 162 42.55 -11.74 16.10
CA GLY A 162 41.67 -12.83 16.55
C GLY A 162 40.17 -12.53 16.38
N ALA A 163 39.75 -11.28 16.59
CA ALA A 163 38.36 -10.85 16.48
C ALA A 163 37.97 -10.43 15.05
N CYS A 164 38.85 -9.74 14.32
CA CYS A 164 38.55 -9.16 13.01
C CYS A 164 38.74 -10.14 11.87
N VAL A 165 39.78 -10.99 11.86
CA VAL A 165 40.00 -11.97 10.77
C VAL A 165 38.75 -12.82 10.51
N PRO A 166 37.99 -13.26 11.52
CA PRO A 166 36.82 -14.09 11.28
C PRO A 166 35.54 -13.32 10.92
N VAL A 167 35.42 -12.05 11.34
CA VAL A 167 34.35 -11.15 10.88
C VAL A 167 34.59 -10.79 9.41
N LEU A 168 35.85 -10.50 9.06
CA LEU A 168 36.28 -10.29 7.69
C LEU A 168 36.15 -11.57 6.85
N ALA A 169 36.37 -12.75 7.42
CA ALA A 169 36.17 -14.04 6.75
C ALA A 169 34.69 -14.51 6.77
N SER A 170 33.75 -13.70 7.28
CA SER A 170 32.33 -14.03 7.24
C SER A 170 31.85 -14.09 5.78
N PRO A 171 31.13 -15.16 5.37
CA PRO A 171 30.70 -15.36 3.99
C PRO A 171 29.80 -14.24 3.43
N SER A 172 29.25 -13.38 4.29
CA SER A 172 28.41 -12.25 3.88
C SER A 172 29.17 -11.14 3.13
N HIS A 173 30.50 -11.09 3.21
CA HIS A 173 31.28 -9.99 2.62
C HIS A 173 32.26 -10.39 1.50
N TRP A 174 32.50 -11.68 1.25
CA TRP A 174 33.42 -12.13 0.20
C TRP A 174 32.71 -12.84 -0.97
N ILE A 175 33.00 -12.39 -2.19
CA ILE A 175 32.38 -12.81 -3.45
C ILE A 175 32.77 -14.23 -3.90
N VAL A 176 33.69 -14.91 -3.22
CA VAL A 176 34.20 -16.22 -3.66
C VAL A 176 33.49 -17.36 -2.93
N LYS A 177 32.32 -17.75 -3.44
CA LYS A 177 31.61 -19.00 -3.05
C LYS A 177 32.32 -20.24 -3.61
N ALA A 178 33.59 -20.46 -3.26
CA ALA A 178 34.29 -21.69 -3.60
C ALA A 178 34.07 -22.73 -2.49
N PRO A 179 33.33 -23.84 -2.75
CA PRO A 179 33.09 -24.87 -1.75
C PRO A 179 34.43 -25.50 -1.32
N GLY A 180 34.74 -25.42 -0.02
CA GLY A 180 35.97 -25.95 0.59
C GLY A 180 36.94 -24.89 1.12
N TYR A 181 36.85 -23.65 0.65
CA TYR A 181 37.76 -22.56 1.07
C TYR A 181 37.50 -22.09 2.51
N GLU A 182 36.24 -22.13 2.95
CA GLU A 182 35.83 -21.69 4.29
C GLU A 182 36.42 -22.54 5.43
N ARG A 183 36.57 -23.86 5.21
CA ARG A 183 37.10 -24.76 6.25
C ARG A 183 38.58 -24.49 6.51
N TRP A 184 39.34 -24.19 5.46
CA TRP A 184 40.77 -23.92 5.57
C TRP A 184 41.04 -22.61 6.30
N TRP A 185 40.39 -21.51 5.91
CA TRP A 185 40.52 -20.22 6.61
C TRP A 185 40.01 -20.25 8.04
N SER A 186 38.94 -21.00 8.31
CA SER A 186 38.47 -21.21 9.69
C SER A 186 39.54 -21.92 10.54
N GLY A 187 40.22 -22.92 9.96
CA GLY A 187 41.34 -23.60 10.61
C GLY A 187 42.53 -22.69 10.87
N VAL A 188 42.93 -21.88 9.88
CA VAL A 188 44.02 -20.90 10.01
C VAL A 188 43.68 -19.84 11.07
N ALA A 189 42.48 -19.29 11.05
CA ALA A 189 42.03 -18.32 12.04
C ALA A 189 41.98 -18.89 13.46
N TRP A 190 41.61 -20.18 13.60
CA TRP A 190 41.63 -20.86 14.89
C TRP A 190 43.06 -21.05 15.41
N LEU A 191 43.98 -21.48 14.55
CA LEU A 191 45.39 -21.62 14.88
C LEU A 191 45.99 -20.28 15.34
N VAL A 192 45.74 -19.21 14.59
CA VAL A 192 46.20 -17.85 14.93
C VAL A 192 45.61 -17.39 16.26
N GLY A 193 44.32 -17.65 16.50
CA GLY A 193 43.66 -17.33 17.77
C GLY A 193 44.25 -18.10 18.97
N CYS A 194 44.55 -19.39 18.80
CA CYS A 194 45.20 -20.20 19.84
C CYS A 194 46.62 -19.71 20.14
N LEU A 195 47.40 -19.38 19.10
CA LEU A 195 48.74 -18.81 19.28
C LEU A 195 48.69 -17.47 19.99
N ALA A 196 47.75 -16.60 19.61
CA ALA A 196 47.51 -15.34 20.30
C ALA A 196 47.20 -15.55 21.79
N LEU A 197 46.29 -16.48 22.13
CA LEU A 197 45.95 -16.81 23.52
C LEU A 197 47.17 -17.31 24.32
N LEU A 198 47.99 -18.17 23.72
CA LEU A 198 49.22 -18.64 24.34
C LEU A 198 50.20 -17.49 24.62
N CYS A 199 50.31 -16.52 23.71
CA CYS A 199 51.07 -15.30 23.94
C CYS A 199 50.49 -14.48 25.10
N VAL A 200 49.17 -14.31 25.19
CA VAL A 200 48.53 -13.60 26.31
C VAL A 200 48.82 -14.27 27.65
N VAL A 201 48.71 -15.60 27.71
CA VAL A 201 48.99 -16.38 28.93
C VAL A 201 50.46 -16.26 29.32
N TRP A 202 51.37 -16.38 28.36
CA TRP A 202 52.80 -16.20 28.60
C TRP A 202 53.12 -14.82 29.15
N MET A 203 52.59 -13.76 28.53
CA MET A 203 52.77 -12.38 29.01
C MET A 203 52.17 -12.18 30.39
N SER A 204 50.98 -12.74 30.65
CA SER A 204 50.32 -12.70 31.96
C SER A 204 51.19 -13.32 33.05
N VAL A 205 51.78 -14.50 32.79
CA VAL A 205 52.67 -15.17 33.73
C VAL A 205 53.95 -14.35 33.94
N SER A 206 54.53 -13.81 32.87
CA SER A 206 55.71 -12.95 32.95
C SER A 206 55.43 -11.69 33.78
N ASP A 207 54.29 -11.04 33.58
CA ASP A 207 53.88 -9.84 34.31
C ASP A 207 53.68 -10.13 35.80
N ILE A 208 53.02 -11.23 36.13
CA ILE A 208 52.83 -11.67 37.52
C ILE A 208 54.18 -11.90 38.22
N ILE A 209 55.11 -12.60 37.57
CA ILE A 209 56.45 -12.88 38.12
C ILE A 209 57.23 -11.58 38.32
N SER A 210 57.04 -10.60 37.44
CA SER A 210 57.66 -9.28 37.52
C SER A 210 56.94 -8.31 38.47
N GLY A 211 55.87 -8.72 39.16
CA GLY A 211 55.13 -7.90 40.13
C GLY A 211 53.98 -7.07 39.55
N TRP A 212 53.74 -7.15 38.25
CA TRP A 212 52.75 -6.36 37.48
C TRP A 212 51.37 -7.02 37.38
N TRP A 213 50.89 -7.65 38.46
CA TRP A 213 49.66 -8.46 38.42
C TRP A 213 48.40 -7.70 37.97
N TYR A 214 48.37 -6.37 38.12
CA TYR A 214 47.22 -5.55 37.74
C TYR A 214 47.05 -5.43 36.21
N THR A 215 48.09 -5.70 35.41
CA THR A 215 47.96 -5.73 33.94
C THR A 215 46.96 -6.81 33.53
N LEU A 216 46.78 -7.88 34.30
CA LEU A 216 45.77 -8.92 34.04
C LEU A 216 44.34 -8.37 33.97
N LEU A 217 44.01 -7.38 34.80
CA LEU A 217 42.69 -6.74 34.81
C LEU A 217 42.42 -5.95 33.52
N ILE A 218 43.48 -5.56 32.81
CA ILE A 218 43.42 -4.85 31.53
C ILE A 218 43.49 -5.84 30.36
N LEU A 219 44.34 -6.86 30.47
CA LEU A 219 44.66 -7.80 29.38
C LEU A 219 43.57 -8.86 29.15
N TRP A 220 42.89 -9.35 30.20
CA TRP A 220 41.97 -10.50 30.09
C TRP A 220 40.51 -10.20 29.70
N PRO A 221 39.92 -9.01 29.96
CA PRO A 221 38.53 -8.74 29.58
C PRO A 221 38.28 -8.93 28.08
N CYS A 222 39.19 -8.48 27.21
CA CYS A 222 39.00 -8.58 25.77
C CYS A 222 39.02 -10.04 25.25
N PRO A 223 40.04 -10.88 25.56
CA PRO A 223 40.02 -12.30 25.23
C PRO A 223 38.83 -13.06 25.82
N CYS A 224 38.43 -12.75 27.06
CA CYS A 224 37.28 -13.36 27.71
C CYS A 224 35.97 -13.00 26.99
N CYS A 225 35.77 -11.74 26.62
CA CYS A 225 34.60 -11.32 25.84
C CYS A 225 34.56 -11.98 24.46
N VAL A 226 35.71 -12.06 23.76
CA VAL A 226 35.80 -12.75 22.46
C VAL A 226 35.52 -14.25 22.60
N PHE A 227 36.04 -14.89 23.64
CA PHE A 227 35.83 -16.32 23.91
C PHE A 227 34.38 -16.61 24.29
N VAL A 228 33.77 -15.81 25.18
CA VAL A 228 32.34 -15.94 25.53
C VAL A 228 31.46 -15.73 24.31
N TYR A 229 31.74 -14.72 23.48
CA TYR A 229 31.02 -14.51 22.21
C TYR A 229 31.17 -15.71 21.25
N ARG A 230 32.38 -16.25 21.13
CA ARG A 230 32.68 -17.44 20.32
C ARG A 230 31.98 -18.68 20.82
N CYS A 231 31.99 -18.91 22.12
CA CYS A 231 31.29 -20.03 22.76
C CYS A 231 29.79 -19.88 22.59
N TYR A 232 29.24 -18.68 22.78
CA TYR A 232 27.83 -18.39 22.52
C TYR A 232 27.46 -18.68 21.07
N HIS A 233 28.23 -18.16 20.11
CA HIS A 233 27.97 -18.34 18.69
C HIS A 233 28.21 -19.79 18.21
N ARG A 234 29.23 -20.48 18.73
CA ARG A 234 29.50 -21.90 18.41
C ARG A 234 28.49 -22.83 19.07
N HIS A 235 28.02 -22.51 20.27
CA HIS A 235 26.96 -23.25 20.93
C HIS A 235 25.66 -23.14 20.13
N ASN A 236 25.32 -21.95 19.65
CA ASN A 236 24.21 -21.76 18.71
C ASN A 236 24.43 -22.55 17.40
N LYS A 237 25.65 -22.54 16.82
CA LYS A 237 25.95 -23.28 15.57
C LYS A 237 26.16 -24.80 15.69
N SER A 238 26.36 -25.34 16.90
CA SER A 238 26.59 -26.78 17.11
C SER A 238 25.31 -27.56 17.32
N MET A 239 24.16 -26.93 17.10
CA MET A 239 22.88 -27.62 16.96
C MET A 239 22.95 -28.61 15.78
N SER A 240 22.32 -29.75 15.98
CA SER A 240 22.40 -30.94 15.11
C SER A 240 22.02 -30.65 13.66
N PRO A 241 22.46 -31.46 12.67
CA PRO A 241 22.09 -31.29 11.26
C PRO A 241 20.58 -31.28 10.97
N GLY A 242 19.74 -31.74 11.91
CA GLY A 242 18.28 -31.59 11.84
C GLY A 242 17.75 -30.25 12.37
N GLU A 243 18.50 -29.58 13.24
CA GLU A 243 18.19 -28.25 13.76
C GLU A 243 18.66 -27.14 12.81
N SER A 244 19.66 -27.38 11.96
CA SER A 244 20.11 -26.39 10.96
C SER A 244 19.05 -26.08 9.89
N ALA A 245 18.24 -27.06 9.49
CA ALA A 245 17.09 -26.83 8.61
C ALA A 245 16.01 -26.01 9.33
N ARG A 246 15.79 -26.26 10.63
CA ARG A 246 14.85 -25.50 11.46
C ARG A 246 15.34 -24.08 11.72
N GLU A 247 16.64 -23.88 11.92
CA GLU A 247 17.23 -22.54 12.06
C GLU A 247 17.25 -21.77 10.74
N LEU A 248 17.48 -22.43 9.60
CA LEU A 248 17.36 -21.80 8.30
C LEU A 248 15.91 -21.35 8.04
N ASP A 249 14.93 -22.19 8.40
CA ASP A 249 13.52 -21.82 8.35
C ASP A 249 13.19 -20.68 9.34
N ILE A 250 13.79 -20.67 10.53
CA ILE A 250 13.67 -19.55 11.49
C ILE A 250 14.31 -18.28 10.94
N LEU A 251 15.51 -18.34 10.33
CA LEU A 251 16.17 -17.18 9.74
C LEU A 251 15.40 -16.66 8.53
N GLU A 252 14.93 -17.55 7.66
CA GLU A 252 14.01 -17.18 6.57
C GLU A 252 12.72 -16.57 7.12
N SER A 253 12.18 -17.09 8.22
CA SER A 253 10.99 -16.53 8.86
C SER A 253 11.26 -15.14 9.43
N ARG A 254 12.43 -14.91 10.04
CA ARG A 254 12.84 -13.59 10.57
C ARG A 254 13.11 -12.60 9.45
N ASP A 255 13.73 -13.03 8.36
CA ASP A 255 13.94 -12.21 7.17
C ASP A 255 12.60 -11.89 6.49
N ARG A 256 11.66 -12.83 6.46
CA ARG A 256 10.28 -12.60 5.98
C ARG A 256 9.53 -11.64 6.89
N GLU A 257 9.61 -11.79 8.20
CA GLU A 257 8.99 -10.88 9.18
C GLU A 257 9.58 -9.48 9.09
N ALA A 258 10.90 -9.35 9.00
CA ALA A 258 11.58 -8.09 8.80
C ALA A 258 11.15 -7.45 7.47
N LEU A 259 11.11 -8.22 6.38
CA LEU A 259 10.64 -7.73 5.08
C LEU A 259 9.18 -7.29 5.14
N VAL A 260 8.29 -8.04 5.79
CA VAL A 260 6.88 -7.68 5.99
C VAL A 260 6.76 -6.40 6.81
N TYR A 261 7.53 -6.27 7.89
CA TYR A 261 7.59 -5.05 8.70
C TYR A 261 8.04 -3.85 7.86
N TRP A 262 9.11 -3.98 7.07
CA TRP A 262 9.59 -2.91 6.20
C TRP A 262 8.62 -2.62 5.05
N GLN A 263 7.98 -3.63 4.47
CA GLN A 263 6.90 -3.45 3.49
C GLN A 263 5.74 -2.68 4.10
N GLN A 264 5.31 -3.01 5.32
CA GLN A 264 4.25 -2.29 6.02
C GLN A 264 4.68 -0.84 6.32
N LYS A 265 5.94 -0.62 6.69
CA LYS A 265 6.49 0.70 6.96
C LYS A 265 6.59 1.55 5.69
N VAL A 266 7.12 1.01 4.60
CA VAL A 266 7.14 1.65 3.28
C VAL A 266 5.72 1.93 2.83
N ARG A 267 4.80 0.95 2.93
CA ARG A 267 3.38 1.12 2.64
C ARG A 267 2.75 2.24 3.47
N SER A 268 3.08 2.34 4.75
CA SER A 268 2.59 3.41 5.62
C SER A 268 3.12 4.79 5.20
N ARG A 269 4.29 4.88 4.57
CA ARG A 269 4.83 6.15 4.05
C ARG A 269 4.29 6.47 2.67
N THR A 270 4.14 5.47 1.82
CA THR A 270 3.73 5.65 0.42
C THR A 270 2.23 5.83 0.28
N ILE A 271 1.43 5.09 1.05
CA ILE A 271 -0.03 5.08 0.94
C ILE A 271 -0.70 6.10 1.86
N VAL A 272 -0.13 6.43 3.03
CA VAL A 272 -0.70 7.49 3.88
C VAL A 272 -0.67 8.81 3.13
N PHE A 273 -1.83 9.45 3.07
CA PHE A 273 -1.97 10.76 2.47
C PHE A 273 -2.83 11.64 3.38
N HIS A 274 -2.24 12.71 3.90
CA HIS A 274 -2.91 13.65 4.80
C HIS A 274 -3.60 14.80 4.05
N GLY A 275 -3.57 14.79 2.72
CA GLY A 275 -3.87 15.96 1.89
C GLY A 275 -2.68 16.92 1.82
N SER A 276 -2.64 17.71 0.74
CA SER A 276 -1.67 18.78 0.51
C SER A 276 -2.41 19.89 -0.23
N VAL A 277 -2.91 20.86 0.54
CA VAL A 277 -3.63 22.02 -0.01
C VAL A 277 -2.63 23.09 -0.39
N ILE A 278 -2.62 23.46 -1.66
CA ILE A 278 -1.80 24.55 -2.19
C ILE A 278 -2.59 25.85 -2.03
N ALA A 279 -2.08 26.77 -1.22
CA ALA A 279 -2.73 28.04 -0.87
C ALA A 279 -2.64 29.11 -1.99
N GLU A 280 -2.70 28.70 -3.25
CA GLU A 280 -2.68 29.59 -4.41
C GLU A 280 -4.13 29.86 -4.85
N SER A 281 -4.53 31.14 -4.87
CA SER A 281 -5.88 31.54 -5.25
C SER A 281 -6.23 31.07 -6.67
N GLY A 282 -7.43 30.52 -6.84
CA GLY A 282 -7.93 30.07 -8.14
C GLY A 282 -7.42 28.70 -8.61
N ARG A 283 -6.46 28.09 -7.92
CA ARG A 283 -6.02 26.73 -8.24
C ARG A 283 -7.06 25.71 -7.76
N PRO A 284 -7.60 24.83 -8.62
CA PRO A 284 -8.57 23.82 -8.19
C PRO A 284 -7.99 22.88 -7.12
N CYS A 285 -8.83 22.47 -6.18
CA CYS A 285 -8.48 21.55 -5.10
C CYS A 285 -9.39 20.32 -5.13
N VAL A 286 -8.79 19.14 -5.24
CA VAL A 286 -9.51 17.86 -5.22
C VAL A 286 -10.05 17.64 -3.81
N ALA A 287 -11.35 17.83 -3.64
CA ALA A 287 -12.05 17.75 -2.36
C ALA A 287 -12.59 16.34 -2.08
N SER A 288 -12.99 15.60 -3.12
CA SER A 288 -13.49 14.23 -2.98
C SER A 288 -13.02 13.35 -4.13
N TRP A 289 -12.67 12.10 -3.83
CA TRP A 289 -12.08 11.17 -4.80
C TRP A 289 -12.65 9.73 -4.75
N PRO A 290 -12.92 9.10 -5.90
CA PRO A 290 -13.41 7.73 -5.96
C PRO A 290 -12.29 6.71 -5.72
N GLY A 291 -12.27 6.11 -4.51
CA GLY A 291 -11.26 5.12 -4.11
C GLY A 291 -11.24 3.81 -4.92
N LYS A 292 -12.17 3.61 -5.87
CA LYS A 292 -12.21 2.45 -6.77
C LYS A 292 -11.11 2.49 -7.85
N TYR A 293 -10.59 3.68 -8.16
CA TYR A 293 -9.56 3.89 -9.20
C TYR A 293 -8.17 4.03 -8.57
N GLU A 294 -7.60 2.90 -8.15
CA GLU A 294 -6.29 2.83 -7.48
C GLU A 294 -5.18 3.56 -8.27
N GLY A 295 -5.10 3.33 -9.58
CA GLY A 295 -4.05 3.96 -10.37
C GLY A 295 -4.17 5.46 -10.56
N ALA A 296 -5.40 5.96 -10.65
CA ALA A 296 -5.63 7.39 -10.70
C ALA A 296 -5.41 8.04 -9.32
N TRP A 297 -5.71 7.32 -8.23
CA TRP A 297 -5.38 7.75 -6.87
C TRP A 297 -3.87 7.90 -6.66
N ASP A 298 -3.07 6.92 -7.10
CA ASP A 298 -1.60 6.98 -7.00
C ASP A 298 -1.03 8.21 -7.76
N ALA A 299 -1.58 8.48 -8.95
CA ALA A 299 -1.20 9.64 -9.75
C ALA A 299 -1.55 10.96 -9.05
N LEU A 300 -2.76 11.05 -8.47
CA LEU A 300 -3.19 12.21 -7.67
C LEU A 300 -2.25 12.45 -6.48
N VAL A 301 -1.95 11.41 -5.70
CA VAL A 301 -1.09 11.52 -4.51
C VAL A 301 0.32 11.94 -4.90
N ARG A 302 0.90 11.38 -5.97
CA ARG A 302 2.22 11.75 -6.48
C ARG A 302 2.25 13.23 -6.90
N SER A 303 1.35 13.62 -7.79
CA SER A 303 1.23 15.00 -8.28
C SER A 303 1.00 15.99 -7.12
N SER A 304 0.24 15.59 -6.10
CA SER A 304 0.02 16.44 -4.93
C SER A 304 1.24 16.59 -4.02
N ARG A 305 2.04 15.53 -3.85
CA ARG A 305 3.34 15.59 -3.14
C ARG A 305 4.36 16.47 -3.88
N GLU A 306 4.30 16.48 -5.20
CA GLU A 306 5.11 17.32 -6.09
C GLU A 306 4.60 18.77 -6.17
N ARG A 307 3.51 19.10 -5.45
CA ARG A 307 2.84 20.42 -5.46
C ARG A 307 2.31 20.82 -6.85
N GLU A 308 2.02 19.84 -7.69
CA GLU A 308 1.36 20.02 -8.98
C GLU A 308 -0.17 19.95 -8.89
N THR A 309 -0.70 19.22 -7.91
CA THR A 309 -2.15 19.13 -7.66
C THR A 309 -2.49 19.48 -6.20
N SER A 310 -3.41 20.42 -6.00
CA SER A 310 -3.96 20.70 -4.66
C SER A 310 -4.98 19.62 -4.31
N ALA A 311 -4.85 18.98 -3.15
CA ALA A 311 -5.73 17.88 -2.76
C ALA A 311 -6.08 17.93 -1.28
N ALA A 312 -7.36 17.99 -0.95
CA ALA A 312 -7.86 17.95 0.42
C ALA A 312 -8.18 16.53 0.93
N VAL A 313 -8.30 15.57 0.01
CA VAL A 313 -8.57 14.15 0.30
C VAL A 313 -7.55 13.53 1.25
N VAL A 314 -8.02 12.64 2.12
CA VAL A 314 -7.22 12.02 3.18
C VAL A 314 -7.39 10.51 3.13
N PHE A 315 -6.28 9.77 3.22
CA PHE A 315 -6.27 8.32 3.31
C PHE A 315 -5.34 7.84 4.42
N LEU A 316 -5.92 7.20 5.44
CA LEU A 316 -5.22 6.68 6.62
C LEU A 316 -5.44 5.16 6.69
N PRO A 317 -4.63 4.36 5.98
CA PRO A 317 -4.83 2.91 5.89
C PRO A 317 -4.59 2.19 7.23
N GLU A 318 -4.97 0.92 7.26
CA GLU A 318 -4.66 -0.03 8.34
C GLU A 318 -3.16 -0.12 8.61
N GLY A 319 -2.80 -0.31 9.88
CA GLY A 319 -1.41 -0.37 10.34
C GLY A 319 -0.74 0.98 10.57
N THR A 320 -1.45 2.09 10.35
CA THR A 320 -0.94 3.44 10.65
C THR A 320 -1.29 3.86 12.08
N PRO A 321 -0.52 4.76 12.73
CA PRO A 321 -0.82 5.24 14.09
C PRO A 321 -2.19 5.94 14.23
N SER A 322 -2.77 6.35 13.11
CA SER A 322 -4.08 7.03 13.03
C SER A 322 -5.24 6.07 12.79
N PHE A 323 -4.99 4.82 12.38
CA PHE A 323 -6.04 3.83 12.19
C PHE A 323 -6.78 3.54 13.50
N GLY A 324 -8.11 3.44 13.43
CA GLY A 324 -8.96 3.23 14.61
C GLY A 324 -9.12 4.46 15.51
N ARG A 325 -8.51 5.60 15.18
CA ARG A 325 -8.68 6.83 15.95
C ARG A 325 -9.97 7.54 15.58
N HIS A 326 -10.72 7.95 16.59
CA HIS A 326 -11.98 8.68 16.42
C HIS A 326 -11.80 10.16 16.78
N ALA A 327 -12.43 11.03 15.99
CA ALA A 327 -12.48 12.45 16.27
C ALA A 327 -13.85 12.82 16.86
N ARG A 328 -13.83 13.50 18.02
CA ARG A 328 -15.04 14.05 18.66
C ARG A 328 -15.67 15.12 17.75
N ILE A 329 -17.00 15.12 17.69
CA ILE A 329 -17.76 16.17 16.98
C ILE A 329 -17.75 17.44 17.86
N PRO A 330 -17.28 18.60 17.35
CA PRO A 330 -17.38 19.86 18.07
C PRO A 330 -18.84 20.22 18.36
N ALA A 331 -19.14 20.77 19.54
CA ALA A 331 -20.50 21.19 19.90
C ALA A 331 -21.07 22.23 18.93
N SER A 332 -20.21 23.06 18.34
CA SER A 332 -20.58 24.07 17.34
C SER A 332 -21.14 23.49 16.03
N GLU A 333 -20.95 22.20 15.76
CA GLU A 333 -21.52 21.57 14.56
C GLU A 333 -23.01 21.24 14.75
N ASN A 334 -23.52 21.20 16.00
CA ASN A 334 -24.90 20.83 16.33
C ASN A 334 -25.36 19.49 15.71
N ILE A 335 -24.44 18.51 15.69
CA ILE A 335 -24.70 17.16 15.15
C ILE A 335 -24.57 16.16 16.29
N SER A 336 -25.56 15.27 16.41
CA SER A 336 -25.56 14.21 17.41
C SER A 336 -24.50 13.15 17.12
N GLY A 337 -23.78 12.72 18.16
CA GLY A 337 -22.83 11.61 18.07
C GLY A 337 -21.57 11.82 18.92
N ARG A 338 -20.97 10.73 19.39
CA ARG A 338 -19.71 10.80 20.14
C ARG A 338 -18.50 11.10 19.24
N CYS A 339 -18.57 10.70 17.97
CA CYS A 339 -17.56 10.91 16.95
C CYS A 339 -18.19 10.97 15.55
N TRP A 340 -17.42 11.41 14.56
CA TRP A 340 -17.89 11.56 13.18
C TRP A 340 -18.35 10.26 12.51
N CYS A 341 -17.99 9.08 13.02
CA CYS A 341 -18.51 7.82 12.44
C CYS A 341 -20.04 7.76 12.43
N ILE A 342 -20.72 8.29 13.46
CA ILE A 342 -22.17 8.22 13.58
C ILE A 342 -22.90 8.96 12.46
N PRO A 343 -22.66 10.26 12.20
CA PRO A 343 -23.30 10.93 11.07
C PRO A 343 -22.87 10.39 9.70
N LEU A 344 -21.62 9.91 9.56
CA LEU A 344 -21.11 9.42 8.28
C LEU A 344 -21.62 8.02 7.91
N TYR A 345 -21.72 7.14 8.90
CA TYR A 345 -21.90 5.70 8.72
C TYR A 345 -23.03 5.11 9.57
N GLY A 346 -23.73 5.92 10.36
CA GLY A 346 -24.77 5.46 11.29
C GLY A 346 -24.23 4.79 12.56
N GLU A 347 -23.00 4.26 12.53
CA GLU A 347 -22.38 3.53 13.63
C GLU A 347 -20.88 3.82 13.76
N GLN A 348 -20.28 3.42 14.88
CA GLN A 348 -18.84 3.57 15.10
C GLN A 348 -18.07 2.49 14.34
N LYS A 349 -17.26 2.90 13.35
CA LYS A 349 -16.49 1.96 12.52
C LYS A 349 -15.08 1.69 13.09
N PRO A 350 -14.55 0.45 12.98
CA PRO A 350 -13.28 0.06 13.62
C PRO A 350 -12.04 0.78 13.06
N TRP A 351 -12.11 1.28 11.81
CA TRP A 351 -11.03 2.05 11.20
C TRP A 351 -10.96 3.52 11.67
N GLY A 352 -11.94 4.00 12.44
CA GLY A 352 -11.94 5.36 12.98
C GLY A 352 -12.47 6.43 12.01
N CYS A 353 -12.52 7.66 12.50
CA CYS A 353 -12.96 8.85 11.73
C CYS A 353 -12.01 10.04 11.88
N LEU A 354 -10.76 9.81 12.29
CA LEU A 354 -9.76 10.88 12.38
C LEU A 354 -9.48 11.51 11.00
N TRP A 355 -9.52 10.70 9.94
CA TRP A 355 -9.35 11.16 8.55
C TRP A 355 -10.35 12.28 8.20
N TRP A 356 -11.61 12.17 8.66
CA TRP A 356 -12.66 13.15 8.40
C TRP A 356 -12.33 14.53 9.00
N LYS A 357 -11.77 14.55 10.22
CA LYS A 357 -11.32 15.80 10.86
C LYS A 357 -10.21 16.48 10.04
N GLN A 358 -9.27 15.71 9.53
CA GLN A 358 -8.17 16.23 8.71
C GLN A 358 -8.69 16.72 7.36
N TRP A 359 -9.55 15.94 6.71
CA TRP A 359 -10.22 16.31 5.46
C TRP A 359 -10.99 17.63 5.58
N MET A 360 -11.84 17.80 6.61
CA MET A 360 -12.56 19.07 6.83
C MET A 360 -11.61 20.24 7.03
N ALA A 361 -10.47 20.04 7.73
CA ALA A 361 -9.49 21.09 7.91
C ALA A 361 -8.87 21.50 6.56
N ASN A 362 -8.50 20.54 5.71
CA ASN A 362 -7.99 20.79 4.38
C ASN A 362 -9.02 21.52 3.49
N VAL A 363 -10.27 21.06 3.48
CA VAL A 363 -11.36 21.71 2.72
C VAL A 363 -11.55 23.16 3.17
N ARG A 364 -11.52 23.43 4.47
CA ARG A 364 -11.64 24.80 5.02
C ARG A 364 -10.47 25.68 4.56
N ILE A 365 -9.24 25.16 4.54
CA ILE A 365 -8.08 25.89 4.02
C ILE A 365 -8.27 26.20 2.53
N ALA A 366 -8.63 25.20 1.73
CA ALA A 366 -8.87 25.38 0.29
C ALA A 366 -9.96 26.43 0.02
N HIS A 367 -11.09 26.34 0.73
CA HIS A 367 -12.18 27.31 0.62
C HIS A 367 -11.75 28.72 1.05
N ALA A 368 -11.03 28.86 2.16
CA ALA A 368 -10.52 30.16 2.62
C ALA A 368 -9.52 30.80 1.64
N CYS A 369 -8.77 29.98 0.88
CA CYS A 369 -7.89 30.42 -0.20
C CYS A 369 -8.64 30.74 -1.51
N GLY A 370 -9.97 30.58 -1.57
CA GLY A 370 -10.74 30.78 -2.80
C GLY A 370 -10.46 29.73 -3.88
N ALA A 371 -9.96 28.54 -3.49
CA ALA A 371 -9.74 27.44 -4.42
C ALA A 371 -11.09 26.82 -4.85
N PRO A 372 -11.35 26.66 -6.16
CA PRO A 372 -12.48 25.85 -6.62
C PRO A 372 -12.35 24.42 -6.11
N LEU A 373 -13.36 23.93 -5.39
CA LEU A 373 -13.37 22.54 -4.92
C LEU A 373 -13.84 21.60 -6.04
N GLU A 374 -13.16 20.49 -6.26
CA GLU A 374 -13.53 19.49 -7.25
C GLU A 374 -13.97 18.18 -6.57
N VAL A 375 -15.12 17.65 -7.00
CA VAL A 375 -15.67 16.36 -6.57
C VAL A 375 -15.68 15.42 -7.75
N TYR A 376 -14.88 14.36 -7.66
CA TYR A 376 -14.79 13.35 -8.71
C TYR A 376 -15.84 12.24 -8.51
N TYR A 377 -16.62 12.02 -9.58
CA TYR A 377 -17.62 10.96 -9.70
C TYR A 377 -17.04 9.77 -10.46
N PHE A 378 -17.69 8.60 -10.31
CA PHE A 378 -17.42 7.47 -11.17
C PHE A 378 -17.67 7.81 -12.64
N GLU A 379 -17.02 7.05 -13.52
CA GLU A 379 -17.13 7.24 -14.96
C GLU A 379 -18.60 7.24 -15.43
N ASN A 380 -18.96 8.26 -16.22
CA ASN A 380 -20.31 8.53 -16.74
C ASN A 380 -21.39 8.67 -15.65
N SER A 381 -21.01 9.03 -14.42
CA SER A 381 -21.91 9.08 -13.26
C SER A 381 -21.93 10.45 -12.56
N VAL A 382 -21.57 11.52 -13.26
CA VAL A 382 -21.59 12.90 -12.74
C VAL A 382 -22.98 13.26 -12.24
N GLY A 383 -23.06 13.78 -11.02
CA GLY A 383 -24.31 14.19 -10.36
C GLY A 383 -25.13 13.05 -9.75
N ALA A 384 -24.75 11.79 -9.98
CA ALA A 384 -25.44 10.61 -9.45
C ALA A 384 -24.90 10.19 -8.07
N GLY A 385 -25.71 9.46 -7.30
CA GLY A 385 -25.23 8.83 -6.08
C GLY A 385 -25.09 9.77 -4.88
N LYS A 386 -25.71 10.95 -4.88
CA LYS A 386 -25.80 11.79 -3.67
C LYS A 386 -26.74 11.16 -2.64
N VAL A 387 -26.50 11.42 -1.36
CA VAL A 387 -27.46 11.16 -0.28
C VAL A 387 -28.41 12.34 -0.15
N ALA A 388 -29.57 12.15 0.47
CA ALA A 388 -30.57 13.22 0.56
C ALA A 388 -30.09 14.44 1.37
N SER A 389 -29.32 14.20 2.43
CA SER A 389 -28.68 15.23 3.25
C SER A 389 -27.56 14.65 4.11
N PHE A 390 -26.75 15.51 4.74
CA PHE A 390 -25.74 15.03 5.70
C PHE A 390 -26.39 14.32 6.90
N ALA A 391 -27.61 14.70 7.29
CA ALA A 391 -28.35 14.08 8.38
C ALA A 391 -28.81 12.65 8.06
N THR A 392 -29.07 12.33 6.79
CA THR A 392 -29.49 10.99 6.35
C THR A 392 -28.33 10.09 5.94
N ALA A 393 -27.13 10.65 5.75
CA ALA A 393 -25.95 9.93 5.24
C ALA A 393 -25.66 8.63 5.99
N GLY A 394 -25.66 8.67 7.32
CA GLY A 394 -25.43 7.51 8.16
C GLY A 394 -26.50 6.41 8.05
N ALA A 395 -27.79 6.78 8.04
CA ALA A 395 -28.89 5.84 7.89
C ALA A 395 -28.88 5.19 6.48
N GLU A 396 -28.65 5.99 5.45
CA GLU A 396 -28.52 5.48 4.08
C GLU A 396 -27.29 4.58 3.93
N HIS A 397 -26.20 4.84 4.66
CA HIS A 397 -25.03 3.96 4.67
C HIS A 397 -25.36 2.60 5.30
N LEU A 398 -26.02 2.57 6.45
CA LEU A 398 -26.47 1.33 7.08
C LEU A 398 -27.39 0.53 6.16
N ARG A 399 -28.33 1.18 5.47
CA ARG A 399 -29.19 0.52 4.48
C ARG A 399 -28.39 -0.09 3.32
N ARG A 400 -27.39 0.63 2.80
CA ARG A 400 -26.48 0.09 1.77
C ARG A 400 -25.69 -1.12 2.27
N ASP A 401 -25.16 -1.05 3.50
CA ASP A 401 -24.40 -2.14 4.11
C ASP A 401 -25.28 -3.37 4.34
N GLU A 402 -26.50 -3.19 4.86
CA GLU A 402 -27.51 -4.24 5.02
C GLU A 402 -27.82 -4.90 3.68
N ILE A 403 -28.17 -4.13 2.65
CA ILE A 403 -28.42 -4.69 1.32
C ILE A 403 -27.18 -5.44 0.81
N ASN A 404 -25.99 -4.86 0.87
CA ASN A 404 -24.77 -5.50 0.38
C ASN A 404 -24.39 -6.77 1.16
N SER A 405 -24.74 -6.89 2.45
CA SER A 405 -24.52 -8.11 3.23
C SER A 405 -25.30 -9.32 2.71
N ARG A 406 -26.46 -9.08 2.06
CA ARG A 406 -27.27 -10.10 1.37
C ARG A 406 -26.60 -10.70 0.13
N MET A 407 -25.40 -10.21 -0.24
CA MET A 407 -24.60 -10.81 -1.31
C MET A 407 -24.27 -12.29 -1.05
N GLN A 408 -24.12 -12.70 0.22
CA GLN A 408 -23.88 -14.12 0.52
C GLN A 408 -25.14 -14.97 0.31
N GLU A 409 -26.30 -14.50 0.78
CA GLU A 409 -27.60 -15.13 0.49
C GLU A 409 -27.84 -15.26 -1.01
N PHE A 410 -27.53 -14.20 -1.78
CA PHE A 410 -27.63 -14.23 -3.23
C PHE A 410 -26.75 -15.33 -3.86
N LYS A 411 -25.52 -15.53 -3.37
CA LYS A 411 -24.63 -16.59 -3.87
C LYS A 411 -25.14 -18.00 -3.55
N GLU A 412 -25.96 -18.14 -2.52
CA GLU A 412 -26.62 -19.40 -2.15
C GLU A 412 -27.93 -19.60 -2.94
N SER A 413 -28.48 -18.56 -3.56
CA SER A 413 -29.74 -18.62 -4.31
C SER A 413 -29.66 -19.48 -5.57
N GLU A 414 -30.79 -20.08 -5.93
CA GLU A 414 -30.96 -20.84 -7.19
C GLU A 414 -30.63 -19.99 -8.42
N SER A 415 -30.96 -18.70 -8.38
CA SER A 415 -30.69 -17.77 -9.48
C SER A 415 -29.19 -17.64 -9.79
N PHE A 416 -28.35 -17.59 -8.75
CA PHE A 416 -26.91 -17.54 -8.93
C PHE A 416 -26.33 -18.89 -9.33
N GLN A 417 -26.82 -20.00 -8.75
CA GLN A 417 -26.42 -21.35 -9.16
C GLN A 417 -26.75 -21.62 -10.65
N ALA A 418 -27.90 -21.13 -11.12
CA ALA A 418 -28.26 -21.16 -12.53
C ALA A 418 -27.27 -20.35 -13.39
N ALA A 419 -26.88 -19.15 -12.96
CA ALA A 419 -25.86 -18.35 -13.66
C ALA A 419 -24.47 -19.03 -13.68
N ILE A 420 -24.07 -19.70 -12.59
CA ILE A 420 -22.85 -20.51 -12.53
C ILE A 420 -22.91 -21.65 -13.54
N LYS A 421 -24.00 -22.41 -13.57
CA LYS A 421 -24.24 -23.46 -14.56
C LYS A 421 -24.24 -22.91 -16.00
N ALA A 422 -24.79 -21.71 -16.19
CA ALA A 422 -24.82 -21.04 -17.48
C ALA A 422 -23.44 -20.53 -17.93
N GLY A 423 -22.45 -20.44 -17.03
CA GLY A 423 -21.06 -20.11 -17.36
C GLY A 423 -20.55 -18.78 -16.84
N VAL A 424 -21.23 -18.10 -15.90
CA VAL A 424 -20.72 -16.82 -15.34
C VAL A 424 -19.32 -16.97 -14.74
N GLY A 425 -18.99 -18.15 -14.21
CA GLY A 425 -17.67 -18.47 -13.65
C GLY A 425 -16.51 -18.45 -14.67
N LYS A 426 -16.81 -18.48 -15.98
CA LYS A 426 -15.82 -18.42 -17.06
C LYS A 426 -15.40 -16.99 -17.43
N LEU A 427 -16.11 -15.97 -16.93
CA LEU A 427 -15.75 -14.58 -17.17
C LEU A 427 -14.39 -14.25 -16.54
N SER A 428 -13.65 -13.34 -17.17
CA SER A 428 -12.35 -12.92 -16.66
C SER A 428 -12.45 -12.34 -15.25
N ARG A 429 -11.55 -12.79 -14.37
CA ARG A 429 -11.38 -12.26 -13.00
C ARG A 429 -10.28 -11.21 -12.91
N LYS A 430 -9.53 -10.98 -13.99
CA LYS A 430 -8.52 -9.91 -14.02
C LYS A 430 -9.21 -8.55 -13.87
N THR A 431 -8.69 -7.70 -13.00
CA THR A 431 -9.25 -6.38 -12.72
C THR A 431 -8.62 -5.33 -13.61
N GLY A 432 -9.42 -4.38 -14.09
CA GLY A 432 -8.94 -3.22 -14.86
C GLY A 432 -8.64 -2.02 -13.97
N ARG A 433 -8.57 -0.83 -14.58
CA ARG A 433 -8.25 0.45 -13.90
C ARG A 433 -9.24 0.84 -12.81
N ASP A 434 -10.49 0.42 -12.95
CA ASP A 434 -11.54 0.63 -11.95
C ASP A 434 -11.56 -0.49 -10.89
N SER A 435 -10.51 -1.31 -10.79
CA SER A 435 -10.43 -2.43 -9.84
C SER A 435 -11.55 -3.47 -10.01
N SER A 436 -12.33 -3.43 -11.08
CA SER A 436 -13.38 -4.41 -11.37
C SER A 436 -13.00 -5.31 -12.55
N SER A 437 -13.46 -6.55 -12.46
CA SER A 437 -13.36 -7.57 -13.50
C SER A 437 -14.71 -7.83 -14.17
N GLN A 438 -14.72 -8.45 -15.35
CA GLN A 438 -15.95 -8.88 -16.02
C GLN A 438 -16.83 -9.71 -15.08
N TYR A 439 -16.22 -10.67 -14.36
CA TYR A 439 -16.91 -11.48 -13.37
C TYR A 439 -17.55 -10.63 -12.26
N SER A 440 -16.82 -9.68 -11.67
CA SER A 440 -17.36 -8.87 -10.56
C SER A 440 -18.49 -7.92 -11.00
N ARG A 441 -18.42 -7.38 -12.22
CA ARG A 441 -19.49 -6.54 -12.78
C ARG A 441 -20.73 -7.36 -13.07
N GLU A 442 -20.57 -8.56 -13.63
CA GLU A 442 -21.70 -9.43 -13.88
C GLU A 442 -22.33 -9.96 -12.59
N LEU A 443 -21.51 -10.33 -11.60
CA LEU A 443 -21.99 -10.67 -10.26
C LEU A 443 -22.83 -9.54 -9.67
N ARG A 444 -22.38 -8.29 -9.81
CA ARG A 444 -23.14 -7.10 -9.37
C ARG A 444 -24.45 -6.95 -10.12
N ARG A 445 -24.50 -7.12 -11.45
CA ARG A 445 -25.75 -7.06 -12.24
C ARG A 445 -26.75 -8.11 -11.80
N LEU A 446 -26.31 -9.36 -11.64
CA LEU A 446 -27.17 -10.46 -11.19
C LEU A 446 -27.68 -10.21 -9.77
N PHE A 447 -26.82 -9.72 -8.87
CA PHE A 447 -27.21 -9.33 -7.53
C PHE A 447 -28.29 -8.25 -7.54
N LEU A 448 -28.11 -7.18 -8.32
CA LEU A 448 -29.11 -6.12 -8.46
C LEU A 448 -30.43 -6.66 -9.04
N ALA A 449 -30.38 -7.57 -9.99
CA ALA A 449 -31.58 -8.19 -10.57
C ALA A 449 -32.33 -9.08 -9.58
N TRP A 450 -31.61 -9.72 -8.64
CA TRP A 450 -32.17 -10.56 -7.58
C TRP A 450 -32.80 -9.77 -6.43
N LEU A 451 -32.34 -8.54 -6.17
CA LEU A 451 -32.86 -7.70 -5.10
C LEU A 451 -34.34 -7.33 -5.32
N PRO A 452 -35.11 -7.12 -4.22
CA PRO A 452 -36.43 -6.49 -4.29
C PRO A 452 -36.37 -5.15 -5.07
N PRO A 453 -37.44 -4.77 -5.79
CA PRO A 453 -37.45 -3.55 -6.61
C PRO A 453 -37.00 -2.29 -5.87
N ASP A 454 -37.48 -2.08 -4.64
CA ASP A 454 -37.16 -0.91 -3.82
C ASP A 454 -35.68 -0.85 -3.42
N ASP A 455 -35.07 -2.00 -3.10
CA ASP A 455 -33.65 -2.08 -2.75
C ASP A 455 -32.77 -1.92 -3.99
N ARG A 456 -33.19 -2.51 -5.12
CA ARG A 456 -32.52 -2.34 -6.40
C ARG A 456 -32.51 -0.86 -6.82
N GLU A 457 -33.65 -0.19 -6.76
CA GLU A 457 -33.77 1.24 -7.09
C GLU A 457 -32.91 2.09 -6.15
N PHE A 458 -32.98 1.83 -4.84
CA PHE A 458 -32.15 2.53 -3.86
C PHE A 458 -30.64 2.39 -4.13
N ILE A 459 -30.18 1.18 -4.47
CA ILE A 459 -28.77 0.93 -4.78
C ILE A 459 -28.37 1.60 -6.10
N LEU A 460 -29.21 1.53 -7.14
CA LEU A 460 -28.94 2.18 -8.43
C LEU A 460 -28.88 3.70 -8.29
N ALA A 461 -29.83 4.31 -7.56
CA ALA A 461 -29.81 5.74 -7.24
C ALA A 461 -28.59 6.15 -6.41
N SER A 462 -28.01 5.19 -5.68
CA SER A 462 -26.79 5.35 -4.92
C SER A 462 -25.51 5.15 -5.76
N GLU A 463 -25.55 4.80 -7.04
CA GLU A 463 -24.34 4.69 -7.86
C GLU A 463 -23.81 6.07 -8.29
N GLY A 464 -22.49 6.23 -8.33
CA GLY A 464 -21.81 7.45 -8.79
C GLY A 464 -20.78 8.02 -7.82
N LEU A 465 -20.96 7.80 -6.51
CA LEU A 465 -20.03 8.18 -5.45
C LEU A 465 -19.74 7.00 -4.53
N GLY A 466 -18.50 6.92 -4.03
CA GLY A 466 -18.12 6.00 -2.97
C GLY A 466 -18.81 6.31 -1.63
N ASN A 467 -18.87 5.33 -0.73
CA ASN A 467 -19.60 5.46 0.54
C ASN A 467 -19.16 6.67 1.38
N SER A 468 -17.85 6.89 1.56
CA SER A 468 -17.35 8.07 2.27
C SER A 468 -17.60 9.37 1.50
N GLN A 469 -17.45 9.35 0.17
CA GLN A 469 -17.65 10.52 -0.70
C GLN A 469 -19.07 11.07 -0.62
N LYS A 470 -20.07 10.19 -0.51
CA LYS A 470 -21.47 10.59 -0.32
C LYS A 470 -21.64 11.56 0.86
N ALA A 471 -20.99 11.25 1.97
CA ALA A 471 -21.04 12.09 3.16
C ALA A 471 -20.18 13.36 3.00
N GLU A 472 -19.03 13.28 2.33
CA GLU A 472 -18.19 14.44 1.96
C GLU A 472 -19.01 15.46 1.17
N VAL A 473 -19.68 15.02 0.10
CA VAL A 473 -20.51 15.87 -0.77
C VAL A 473 -21.67 16.48 0.02
N ALA A 474 -22.41 15.66 0.77
CA ALA A 474 -23.53 16.15 1.57
C ALA A 474 -23.09 17.14 2.67
N TRP A 475 -21.87 17.02 3.18
CA TRP A 475 -21.29 17.99 4.11
C TRP A 475 -20.93 19.30 3.41
N LEU A 476 -20.37 19.25 2.20
CA LEU A 476 -20.10 20.44 1.39
C LEU A 476 -21.39 21.21 1.11
N ASP A 477 -22.46 20.50 0.72
CA ASP A 477 -23.80 21.06 0.52
C ASP A 477 -24.33 21.71 1.82
N MET A 478 -24.24 21.01 2.95
CA MET A 478 -24.66 21.52 4.26
C MET A 478 -23.89 22.79 4.66
N LYS A 479 -22.61 22.91 4.29
CA LYS A 479 -21.79 24.10 4.57
C LYS A 479 -21.97 25.21 3.54
N GLY A 480 -22.66 24.97 2.44
CA GLY A 480 -22.78 25.92 1.33
C GLY A 480 -21.45 26.16 0.60
N TYR A 481 -20.55 25.18 0.59
CA TYR A 481 -19.28 25.27 -0.12
C TYR A 481 -19.48 24.87 -1.58
N PRO A 482 -19.33 25.80 -2.55
CA PRO A 482 -19.52 25.46 -3.95
C PRO A 482 -18.41 24.51 -4.42
N TYR A 483 -18.77 23.55 -5.27
CA TYR A 483 -17.84 22.60 -5.86
C TYR A 483 -18.21 22.30 -7.31
N ILE A 484 -17.23 21.83 -8.08
CA ILE A 484 -17.36 21.41 -9.47
C ILE A 484 -17.45 19.89 -9.50
N GLU A 485 -18.45 19.37 -10.21
CA GLU A 485 -18.61 17.94 -10.42
C GLU A 485 -17.78 17.49 -11.62
N VAL A 486 -16.89 16.54 -11.42
CA VAL A 486 -15.91 16.11 -12.42
C VAL A 486 -16.02 14.61 -12.65
N ASP A 487 -16.01 14.20 -13.92
CA ASP A 487 -15.91 12.78 -14.28
C ASP A 487 -14.46 12.29 -14.15
N VAL A 488 -14.25 11.17 -13.45
CA VAL A 488 -12.92 10.58 -13.27
C VAL A 488 -12.25 10.15 -14.59
N SER A 489 -13.01 9.92 -15.66
CA SER A 489 -12.46 9.60 -16.98
C SER A 489 -11.51 10.68 -17.52
N LYS A 490 -11.65 11.94 -17.09
CA LYS A 490 -10.70 13.02 -17.41
C LYS A 490 -9.29 12.71 -16.90
N TRP A 491 -9.18 12.11 -15.72
CA TRP A 491 -7.91 11.64 -15.17
C TRP A 491 -7.41 10.38 -15.88
N LEU A 492 -8.31 9.44 -16.16
CA LEU A 492 -7.94 8.15 -16.77
C LEU A 492 -7.41 8.27 -18.20
N LYS A 493 -7.80 9.33 -18.93
CA LYS A 493 -7.32 9.60 -20.29
C LYS A 493 -5.95 10.27 -20.33
N GLY A 494 -5.40 10.69 -19.19
CA GLY A 494 -4.12 11.37 -19.12
C GLY A 494 -4.17 12.85 -19.50
N ASP A 495 -5.36 13.43 -19.71
CA ASP A 495 -5.54 14.85 -20.06
C ASP A 495 -5.03 15.81 -18.97
N HIS A 496 -4.75 15.29 -17.77
CA HIS A 496 -4.21 16.04 -16.63
C HIS A 496 -2.74 15.76 -16.32
N MET A 497 -2.07 14.82 -17.01
CA MET A 497 -0.64 14.63 -16.81
C MET A 497 0.13 15.70 -17.58
N VAL A 498 0.56 16.74 -16.85
CA VAL A 498 1.72 17.53 -17.28
C VAL A 498 2.86 16.54 -17.52
N PRO A 499 3.56 16.57 -18.68
CA PRO A 499 4.62 15.63 -18.96
C PRO A 499 5.64 15.61 -17.81
N ILE A 500 5.84 14.43 -17.21
CA ILE A 500 6.82 14.21 -16.15
C ILE A 500 8.18 14.69 -16.69
N PRO A 501 8.84 15.69 -16.06
CA PRO A 501 10.21 16.04 -16.43
C PRO A 501 11.08 14.79 -16.32
N SER A 502 11.81 14.45 -17.38
CA SER A 502 12.70 13.29 -17.36
C SER A 502 13.64 13.37 -16.14
N ALA A 503 13.91 12.23 -15.52
CA ALA A 503 14.65 12.09 -14.25
C ALA A 503 16.06 12.71 -14.24
N GLU A 504 16.53 13.27 -15.35
CA GLU A 504 17.81 13.98 -15.47
C GLU A 504 17.77 15.40 -14.88
N THR A 505 16.60 16.00 -14.59
CA THR A 505 16.53 17.40 -14.14
C THR A 505 16.37 17.62 -12.63
N SER A 506 16.05 16.60 -11.81
CA SER A 506 15.52 16.87 -10.45
C SER A 506 16.54 16.98 -9.31
N HIS A 507 17.83 16.71 -9.53
CA HIS A 507 18.79 16.69 -8.42
C HIS A 507 19.37 18.06 -8.03
N GLN A 508 19.18 19.12 -8.84
CA GLN A 508 19.82 20.41 -8.62
C GLN A 508 18.89 21.49 -8.01
N ASP A 509 17.57 21.41 -8.22
CA ASP A 509 16.63 22.46 -7.80
C ASP A 509 15.98 22.28 -6.43
N LEU A 510 16.05 21.09 -5.82
CA LEU A 510 15.44 20.83 -4.51
C LEU A 510 16.22 21.41 -3.32
N ARG A 511 17.40 22.01 -3.53
CA ARG A 511 18.20 22.64 -2.46
C ARG A 511 17.90 24.11 -2.21
N ASN A 512 17.14 24.79 -3.08
CA ASN A 512 16.90 26.23 -3.00
C ASN A 512 15.47 26.64 -2.61
N LEU A 513 14.62 25.69 -2.21
CA LEU A 513 13.28 26.01 -1.72
C LEU A 513 13.35 26.44 -0.25
N GLU A 514 13.44 27.77 -0.02
CA GLU A 514 13.16 28.38 1.28
C GLU A 514 11.76 27.97 1.75
N ILE A 515 11.70 27.36 2.93
CA ILE A 515 10.45 27.06 3.62
C ILE A 515 9.84 28.40 4.03
N VAL A 516 8.86 28.88 3.26
CA VAL A 516 8.04 30.03 3.64
C VAL A 516 7.29 29.65 4.92
N PRO A 517 7.48 30.37 6.04
CA PRO A 517 6.76 30.08 7.27
C PRO A 517 5.26 30.28 7.05
N MET A 518 4.49 29.24 7.39
CA MET A 518 3.02 29.29 7.44
C MET A 518 2.54 30.53 8.21
N PRO A 519 1.53 31.28 7.74
CA PRO A 519 0.88 32.30 8.55
C PRO A 519 0.33 31.64 9.83
N LYS A 520 0.63 32.26 10.98
CA LYS A 520 0.19 31.80 12.30
C LYS A 520 -1.33 31.57 12.28
N ALA A 521 -1.73 30.41 12.80
CA ALA A 521 -3.11 29.99 12.90
C ALA A 521 -4.01 31.10 13.47
N TYR A 522 -5.06 31.41 12.72
CA TYR A 522 -6.15 32.28 13.15
C TYR A 522 -6.92 31.55 14.28
N GLY A 523 -6.76 31.98 15.54
CA GLY A 523 -7.55 31.41 16.63
C GLY A 523 -6.95 31.43 18.04
N GLN A 524 -6.46 32.57 18.50
CA GLN A 524 -6.44 32.90 19.93
C GLN A 524 -7.06 34.29 20.04
N ARG A 525 -8.39 34.33 20.16
CA ARG A 525 -9.08 35.50 20.74
C ARG A 525 -9.17 35.23 22.22
N ASP A 526 -8.61 36.15 22.98
CA ASP A 526 -8.73 36.22 24.43
C ASP A 526 -10.21 36.24 24.82
N SER A 527 -10.50 35.46 25.86
CA SER A 527 -11.81 35.38 26.48
C SER A 527 -11.96 36.58 27.41
N GLU A 528 -12.36 37.72 26.86
CA GLU A 528 -12.98 38.78 27.66
C GLU A 528 -14.45 38.40 27.89
N ALA A 529 -14.79 38.14 29.16
CA ALA A 529 -16.15 37.90 29.60
C ALA A 529 -16.97 39.20 29.48
N PRO A 530 -18.21 39.16 28.97
CA PRO A 530 -19.08 40.32 29.03
C PRO A 530 -19.65 40.49 30.44
N ASP A 531 -19.45 41.68 31.00
CA ASP A 531 -20.11 42.16 32.22
C ASP A 531 -21.64 42.09 32.07
N LEU A 532 -22.28 41.41 33.00
CA LEU A 532 -23.74 41.39 33.17
C LEU A 532 -24.18 42.67 33.91
N PRO A 533 -25.17 43.43 33.41
CA PRO A 533 -25.72 44.55 34.15
C PRO A 533 -26.60 44.07 35.32
N GLY A 534 -26.40 44.73 36.45
CA GLY A 534 -26.99 44.40 37.75
C GLY A 534 -28.52 44.42 37.81
N ALA A 535 -29.03 43.54 38.66
CA ALA A 535 -30.41 43.52 39.11
C ALA A 535 -30.68 44.72 40.03
N VAL A 536 -31.73 45.47 39.71
CA VAL A 536 -32.32 46.49 40.59
C VAL A 536 -33.33 45.80 41.51
N SER A 537 -33.17 46.01 42.81
CA SER A 537 -34.23 45.91 43.83
C SER A 537 -34.88 47.26 44.02
#